data_AF-A0A519RY31-F1
#
_entry.id   AF-A0A519RY31-F1
#
_cell.length_a   1.000
_cell.length_b   1.000
_cell.length_c   1.000
_cell.angle_alpha   90.00
_cell.angle_beta   90.00
_cell.angle_gamma   90.00
#
_symmetry.space_group_name_H-M   'P 1'
#
loop_
_entity.id
_entity.type
_entity.pdbx_description
1 polymer ?
#
loop_
_entity_poly.entity_id
_entity_poly.type
_entity_poly.pdbx_seq_one_letter_code
_entity_poly.pdbx_strand_id
1 'polypeptide(L)'
;MENNNKLNIAERIKAIAITFIGAGIFSQGTFYFKKQASYNVPRILYPIFELLGNVGLAVAMLILGLGLAYWGFTKWKNTSGKAGVFGLIAVASFAVFFSILFFTGKKAIPEELAQKSEESRAKGIEKIQSAEQPDFDNPEIDAHFAAFEKLLTEYKTAYKNENEHEIVAKESAYMEWNKNSASLIQKLSSPEQKQQ
;
A
#
# COMPACT_ATOMS: atom_id res chain seq x y z
N MET A 1 2.84 12.42 52.23
CA MET A 1 3.90 11.73 51.46
C MET A 1 3.39 10.92 50.25
N GLU A 2 2.08 10.71 50.08
CA GLU A 2 1.52 9.87 48.99
C GLU A 2 1.53 10.52 47.59
N ASN A 3 1.45 11.87 47.53
CA ASN A 3 1.34 12.62 46.27
C ASN A 3 2.59 12.54 45.39
N ASN A 4 3.78 12.46 46.00
CA ASN A 4 5.05 12.41 45.26
C ASN A 4 5.25 11.07 44.53
N ASN A 5 4.73 9.96 45.07
CA ASN A 5 4.84 8.65 44.43
C ASN A 5 3.94 8.51 43.21
N LYS A 6 2.68 8.96 43.31
CA LYS A 6 1.74 8.93 42.18
C LYS A 6 2.21 9.85 41.04
N LEU A 7 2.73 11.04 41.38
CA LEU A 7 3.31 11.97 40.40
C LEU A 7 4.54 11.37 39.68
N ASN A 8 5.44 10.73 40.42
CA ASN A 8 6.62 10.09 39.84
C ASN A 8 6.28 8.92 38.93
N ILE A 9 5.26 8.12 39.28
CA ILE A 9 4.78 7.03 38.42
C ILE A 9 4.20 7.59 37.11
N ALA A 10 3.38 8.63 37.19
CA ALA A 10 2.80 9.26 36.00
C ALA A 10 3.87 9.81 35.05
N GLU A 11 4.89 10.50 35.58
CA GLU A 11 6.00 11.02 34.75
C GLU A 11 6.84 9.89 34.13
N ARG A 12 7.01 8.76 34.82
CA ARG A 12 7.66 7.57 34.26
C ARG A 12 6.87 6.95 33.12
N ILE A 13 5.55 6.87 33.25
CA ILE A 13 4.67 6.38 32.17
C ILE A 13 4.75 7.33 30.96
N LYS A 14 4.73 8.65 31.18
CA LYS A 14 4.92 9.63 30.09
C LYS A 14 6.27 9.43 29.39
N ALA A 15 7.34 9.24 30.15
CA ALA A 15 8.66 8.97 29.58
C ALA A 15 8.67 7.73 28.69
N ILE A 16 8.06 6.63 29.15
CA ILE A 16 7.90 5.40 28.37
C ILE A 16 7.09 5.65 27.11
N ALA A 17 5.96 6.36 27.20
CA ALA A 17 5.10 6.65 26.05
C ALA A 17 5.82 7.49 24.99
N ILE A 18 6.57 8.52 25.40
CA ILE A 18 7.38 9.34 24.49
C ILE A 18 8.41 8.47 23.76
N THR A 19 9.11 7.59 24.48
CA THR A 19 10.08 6.67 23.88
C THR A 19 9.42 5.68 22.93
N PHE A 20 8.24 5.17 23.27
CA PHE A 20 7.49 4.25 22.41
C PHE A 20 7.08 4.91 21.10
N ILE A 21 6.58 6.15 21.15
CA ILE A 21 6.28 6.96 19.95
C ILE A 21 7.55 7.18 19.13
N GLY A 22 8.66 7.57 19.79
CA GLY A 22 9.96 7.75 19.15
C GLY A 22 10.46 6.49 18.44
N ALA A 23 10.32 5.33 19.08
CA ALA A 23 10.69 4.03 18.50
C ALA A 23 9.84 3.69 17.26
N GLY A 24 8.54 3.97 17.29
CA GLY A 24 7.66 3.78 16.14
C GLY A 24 8.07 4.65 14.94
N ILE A 25 8.28 5.95 15.17
CA ILE A 25 8.70 6.89 14.11
C ILE A 25 10.08 6.50 13.54
N PHE A 26 11.05 6.19 14.41
CA PHE A 26 12.37 5.75 13.98
C PHE A 26 12.28 4.49 13.12
N SER A 27 11.56 3.48 13.60
CA SER A 27 11.47 2.19 12.92
C SER A 27 10.83 2.36 11.54
N GLN A 28 9.76 3.16 11.41
CA GLN A 28 9.19 3.50 10.10
C GLN A 28 10.19 4.23 9.19
N GLY A 29 10.95 5.18 9.73
CA GLY A 29 11.98 5.92 8.98
C GLY A 29 13.01 5.00 8.32
N THR A 30 13.40 3.89 8.97
CA THR A 30 14.35 2.93 8.37
C THR A 30 13.83 2.26 7.10
N PHE A 31 12.51 2.13 6.93
CA PHE A 31 11.90 1.54 5.73
C PHE A 31 11.68 2.59 4.61
N TYR A 32 11.76 3.89 4.91
CA TYR A 32 11.44 4.98 3.97
C TYR A 32 12.59 5.33 3.03
N PHE A 33 13.78 4.77 3.27
CA PHE A 33 14.90 4.81 2.31
C PHE A 33 14.60 4.07 1.00
N LYS A 34 13.69 3.10 1.03
CA LYS A 34 13.23 2.38 -0.16
C LYS A 34 12.00 3.07 -0.74
N LYS A 35 11.89 3.09 -2.07
CA LYS A 35 10.68 3.59 -2.74
C LYS A 35 9.47 2.71 -2.39
N GLN A 36 8.36 3.35 -2.06
CA GLN A 36 7.10 2.69 -1.67
C GLN A 36 5.94 3.27 -2.48
N ALA A 37 4.89 2.48 -2.67
CA ALA A 37 3.67 2.93 -3.35
C ALA A 37 2.89 3.98 -2.54
N SER A 38 3.08 4.03 -1.22
CA SER A 38 2.45 5.02 -0.33
C SER A 38 3.33 5.25 0.89
N TYR A 39 3.51 6.52 1.27
CA TYR A 39 4.25 6.91 2.48
C TYR A 39 3.28 7.47 3.51
N ASN A 40 3.29 6.91 4.72
CA ASN A 40 2.59 7.50 5.85
C ASN A 40 3.49 8.59 6.46
N VAL A 41 3.31 9.84 6.01
CA VAL A 41 4.13 10.98 6.43
C VAL A 41 3.47 11.68 7.63
N PRO A 42 4.13 11.77 8.80
CA PRO A 42 3.63 12.61 9.88
C PRO A 42 3.51 14.06 9.41
N ARG A 43 2.39 14.74 9.71
CA ARG A 43 2.13 16.12 9.23
C ARG A 43 3.27 17.11 9.50
N ILE A 44 3.97 16.96 10.62
CA ILE A 44 5.10 17.81 11.02
C ILE A 44 6.28 17.67 10.04
N LEU A 45 6.43 16.50 9.41
CA LEU A 45 7.50 16.20 8.46
C LEU A 45 7.08 16.36 6.99
N TYR A 46 5.83 16.77 6.75
CA TYR A 46 5.32 16.97 5.40
C TYR A 46 6.13 18.00 4.59
N PRO A 47 6.54 19.16 5.14
CA PRO A 47 7.41 20.10 4.42
C PRO A 47 8.77 19.51 4.05
N ILE A 48 9.31 18.63 4.90
CA ILE A 48 10.59 17.96 4.64
C ILE A 48 10.44 16.96 3.50
N PHE A 49 9.32 16.23 3.45
CA PHE A 49 9.03 15.30 2.37
C PHE A 49 8.87 16.02 1.02
N GLU A 50 8.20 17.18 0.98
CA GLU A 50 8.08 17.97 -0.26
C GLU A 50 9.42 18.51 -0.76
N LEU A 51 10.31 18.93 0.16
CA LEU A 51 11.61 19.52 -0.20
C LEU A 51 12.69 18.49 -0.54
N LEU A 52 12.75 17.39 0.23
CA LEU A 52 13.88 16.44 0.21
C LEU A 52 13.47 15.01 -0.19
N GLY A 53 12.19 14.80 -0.52
CA GLY A 53 11.65 13.52 -0.94
C GLY A 53 11.68 12.44 0.15
N ASN A 54 11.62 11.18 -0.29
CA ASN A 54 11.57 10.01 0.60
C ASN A 54 12.83 9.85 1.46
N VAL A 55 14.02 10.16 0.91
CA VAL A 55 15.29 10.05 1.64
C VAL A 55 15.37 11.10 2.74
N GLY A 56 15.02 12.36 2.46
CA GLY A 56 15.01 13.41 3.48
C GLY A 56 13.99 13.15 4.58
N LEU A 57 12.81 12.65 4.21
CA LEU A 57 11.80 12.21 5.18
C LEU A 57 12.33 11.07 6.06
N ALA A 58 12.98 10.06 5.48
CA ALA A 58 13.56 8.95 6.22
C ALA A 58 14.57 9.44 7.27
N VAL A 59 15.51 10.29 6.86
CA VAL A 59 16.51 10.90 7.77
C VAL A 59 15.83 11.72 8.87
N ALA A 60 14.83 12.54 8.53
CA ALA A 60 14.12 13.34 9.52
C ALA A 60 13.34 12.49 10.53
N MET A 61 12.74 11.38 10.10
CA MET A 61 12.08 10.42 10.99
C MET A 61 13.08 9.72 11.93
N LEU A 62 14.27 9.35 11.44
CA LEU A 62 15.32 8.78 12.30
C LEU A 62 15.75 9.77 13.38
N ILE A 63 16.04 11.01 13.00
CA ILE A 63 16.47 12.06 13.93
C ILE A 63 15.36 12.36 14.94
N LEU A 64 14.12 12.52 14.48
CA LEU A 64 12.97 12.77 15.36
C LEU A 64 12.74 11.62 16.33
N GLY A 65 12.79 10.38 15.86
CA GLY A 65 12.60 9.20 16.68
C GLY A 65 13.67 9.04 17.77
N LEU A 66 14.94 9.25 17.42
CA LEU A 66 16.05 9.27 18.40
C LEU A 66 15.93 10.45 19.36
N GLY A 67 15.55 11.63 18.89
CA GLY A 67 15.34 12.81 19.70
C GLY A 67 14.24 12.60 20.76
N LEU A 68 13.12 11.98 20.38
CA LEU A 68 12.06 11.60 21.31
C LEU A 68 12.51 10.53 22.30
N ALA A 69 13.24 9.50 21.85
CA ALA A 69 13.78 8.48 22.75
C ALA A 69 14.73 9.09 23.80
N TYR A 70 15.59 10.02 23.39
CA TYR A 70 16.47 10.77 24.29
C TYR A 70 15.69 11.66 25.26
N TRP A 71 14.64 12.35 24.78
CA TRP A 71 13.79 13.16 25.65
C TRP A 71 13.00 12.33 26.67
N GLY A 72 12.54 11.13 26.27
CA GLY A 72 11.99 10.15 27.19
C GLY A 72 13.01 9.71 28.25
N PHE A 73 14.26 9.48 27.85
CA PHE A 73 15.34 9.13 28.77
C PHE A 73 15.64 10.23 29.80
N THR A 74 15.71 11.49 29.37
CA THR A 74 15.95 12.61 30.30
C THR A 74 14.82 12.74 31.32
N LYS A 75 13.55 12.61 30.89
CA LYS A 75 12.39 12.55 31.80
C LYS A 75 12.46 11.35 32.76
N TRP A 76 12.88 10.19 32.27
CA TRP A 76 13.05 9.00 33.12
C TRP A 76 14.12 9.20 34.20
N LYS A 77 15.29 9.76 33.86
CA LYS A 77 16.33 10.08 34.84
C LYS A 77 15.89 11.13 35.86
N ASN A 78 15.13 12.14 35.42
CA ASN A 78 14.64 13.20 36.29
C ASN A 78 13.63 12.72 37.35
N THR A 79 13.08 11.50 37.20
CA THR A 79 12.20 10.86 38.19
C THR A 79 12.90 9.75 38.97
N SER A 80 14.24 9.78 39.04
CA SER A 80 15.09 8.76 39.69
C SER A 80 14.87 7.34 39.13
N GLY A 81 14.45 7.22 37.87
CA GLY A 81 14.32 5.94 37.20
C GLY A 81 15.69 5.30 36.92
N LYS A 82 15.80 3.98 37.08
CA LYS A 82 17.05 3.24 36.79
C LYS A 82 17.30 3.20 35.28
N ALA A 83 18.48 3.63 34.84
CA ALA A 83 18.83 3.68 33.42
C ALA A 83 18.74 2.31 32.73
N GLY A 84 19.17 1.24 33.41
CA GLY A 84 19.09 -0.13 32.87
C GLY A 84 17.65 -0.58 32.58
N VAL A 85 16.68 -0.22 33.43
CA VAL A 85 15.26 -0.55 33.21
C VAL A 85 14.72 0.20 31.99
N PHE A 86 15.07 1.47 31.84
CA PHE A 86 14.70 2.24 30.65
C PHE A 86 15.32 1.68 29.38
N GLY A 87 16.60 1.28 29.42
CA GLY A 87 17.27 0.64 28.29
C GLY A 87 16.53 -0.61 27.82
N LEU A 88 16.10 -1.48 28.74
CA LEU A 88 15.30 -2.65 28.41
C LEU A 88 13.96 -2.28 27.76
N ILE A 89 13.26 -1.27 28.28
CA ILE A 89 11.99 -0.79 27.71
C ILE A 89 12.21 -0.23 26.30
N ALA A 90 13.25 0.56 26.09
CA ALA A 90 13.58 1.11 24.78
C ALA A 90 13.87 -0.01 23.78
N VAL A 91 14.75 -0.96 24.13
CA VAL A 91 15.08 -2.12 23.28
C VAL A 91 13.83 -2.93 22.94
N ALA A 92 12.99 -3.23 23.94
CA ALA A 92 11.73 -3.94 23.71
C ALA A 92 10.80 -3.15 22.78
N SER A 93 10.73 -1.83 22.91
CA SER A 93 9.89 -0.98 22.05
C SER A 93 10.36 -1.03 20.60
N PHE A 94 11.67 -0.89 20.35
CA PHE A 94 12.24 -1.06 19.01
C PHE A 94 11.99 -2.47 18.47
N ALA A 95 12.23 -3.51 19.27
CA ALA A 95 12.02 -4.90 18.85
C ALA A 95 10.56 -5.16 18.43
N VAL A 96 9.57 -4.62 19.16
CA VAL A 96 8.16 -4.72 18.81
C VAL A 96 7.87 -4.06 17.46
N PHE A 97 8.30 -2.82 17.25
CA PHE A 97 8.04 -2.11 15.99
C PHE A 97 8.78 -2.73 14.81
N PHE A 98 10.04 -3.12 14.97
CA PHE A 98 10.79 -3.83 13.92
C PHE A 98 10.17 -5.19 13.62
N SER A 99 9.66 -5.92 14.61
CA SER A 99 8.95 -7.19 14.37
C SER A 99 7.68 -6.96 13.56
N ILE A 100 6.84 -5.98 13.96
CA ILE A 100 5.63 -5.62 13.22
C ILE A 100 6.00 -5.27 11.77
N LEU A 101 6.98 -4.38 11.57
CA LEU A 101 7.41 -3.96 10.23
C LEU A 101 8.07 -5.08 9.43
N PHE A 102 8.75 -6.04 10.07
CA PHE A 102 9.32 -7.19 9.38
C PHE A 102 8.22 -8.15 8.89
N PHE A 103 7.21 -8.41 9.72
CA PHE A 103 6.08 -9.28 9.34
C PHE A 103 5.11 -8.60 8.37
N THR A 104 4.86 -7.30 8.53
CA THR A 104 3.98 -6.52 7.65
C THR A 104 4.68 -5.96 6.41
N GLY A 105 6.01 -5.83 6.44
CA GLY A 105 6.87 -5.37 5.36
C GLY A 105 7.23 -6.45 4.33
N LYS A 106 6.78 -7.70 4.54
CA LYS A 106 6.60 -8.69 3.45
C LYS A 106 5.42 -8.28 2.54
N LYS A 107 5.41 -7.04 2.07
CA LYS A 107 4.57 -6.66 0.93
C LYS A 107 5.27 -7.17 -0.31
N ALA A 108 4.57 -8.02 -1.04
CA ALA A 108 5.04 -8.73 -2.22
C ALA A 108 5.90 -7.84 -3.12
N ILE A 109 7.03 -8.39 -3.54
CA ILE A 109 7.98 -7.77 -4.46
C ILE A 109 7.19 -7.32 -5.71
N PRO A 110 7.48 -6.17 -6.33
CA PRO A 110 6.80 -5.73 -7.55
C PRO A 110 6.70 -6.84 -8.61
N GLU A 111 7.72 -7.70 -8.72
CA GLU A 111 7.73 -8.90 -9.57
C GLU A 111 6.74 -10.00 -9.14
N GLU A 112 6.57 -10.25 -7.83
CA GLU A 112 5.55 -11.20 -7.34
C GLU A 112 4.12 -10.67 -7.54
N LEU A 113 3.92 -9.35 -7.40
CA LEU A 113 2.63 -8.72 -7.70
C LEU A 113 2.35 -8.73 -9.21
N ALA A 114 3.36 -8.51 -10.04
CA ALA A 114 3.26 -8.65 -11.49
C ALA A 114 2.91 -10.08 -11.88
N GLN A 115 3.60 -11.09 -11.33
CA GLN A 115 3.29 -12.50 -11.58
C GLN A 115 1.90 -12.90 -11.10
N LYS A 116 1.48 -12.52 -9.89
CA LYS A 116 0.12 -12.84 -9.41
C LYS A 116 -0.97 -12.14 -10.21
N SER A 117 -0.72 -10.90 -10.63
CA SER A 117 -1.61 -10.16 -11.52
C SER A 117 -1.70 -10.88 -12.87
N GLU A 118 -0.56 -11.24 -13.45
CA GLU A 118 -0.46 -11.93 -14.74
C GLU A 118 -1.12 -13.31 -14.71
N GLU A 119 -0.91 -14.10 -13.65
CA GLU A 119 -1.54 -15.41 -13.47
C GLU A 119 -3.06 -15.29 -13.31
N SER A 120 -3.54 -14.29 -12.56
CA SER A 120 -4.97 -14.00 -12.43
C SER A 120 -5.58 -13.53 -13.76
N ARG A 121 -4.83 -12.75 -14.53
CA ARG A 121 -5.25 -12.23 -15.83
C ARG A 121 -5.28 -13.33 -16.89
N ALA A 122 -4.29 -14.20 -16.91
CA ALA A 122 -4.23 -15.38 -17.78
C ALA A 122 -5.42 -16.31 -17.52
N LYS A 123 -5.72 -16.60 -16.25
CA LYS A 123 -6.91 -17.38 -15.85
C LYS A 123 -8.22 -16.69 -16.26
N GLY A 124 -8.29 -15.36 -16.16
CA GLY A 124 -9.44 -14.59 -16.63
C GLY A 124 -9.66 -14.71 -18.14
N ILE A 125 -8.59 -14.58 -18.93
CA ILE A 125 -8.65 -14.72 -20.40
C ILE A 125 -9.02 -16.15 -20.80
N GLU A 126 -8.44 -17.15 -20.16
CA GLU A 126 -8.78 -18.56 -20.42
C GLU A 126 -10.25 -18.84 -20.14
N LYS A 127 -10.78 -18.32 -19.02
CA LYS A 127 -12.19 -18.45 -18.66
C LYS A 127 -13.11 -17.78 -19.69
N ILE A 128 -12.75 -16.61 -20.19
CA ILE A 128 -13.51 -15.91 -21.25
C ILE A 128 -13.46 -16.69 -22.56
N GLN A 129 -12.30 -17.24 -22.95
CA GLN A 129 -12.15 -18.04 -24.17
C GLN A 129 -12.89 -19.38 -24.12
N SER A 130 -13.06 -19.93 -22.91
CA SER A 130 -13.81 -21.17 -22.69
C SER A 130 -15.31 -20.96 -22.44
N ALA A 131 -15.75 -19.72 -22.28
CA ALA A 131 -17.16 -19.41 -22.06
C ALA A 131 -17.92 -19.50 -23.39
N GLU A 132 -19.11 -20.08 -23.35
CA GLU A 132 -20.01 -20.10 -24.50
C GLU A 132 -20.41 -18.66 -24.84
N GLN A 133 -20.24 -18.25 -26.10
CA GLN A 133 -20.59 -16.90 -26.53
C GLN A 133 -22.08 -16.66 -26.30
N PRO A 134 -22.47 -15.60 -25.57
CA PRO A 134 -23.88 -15.28 -25.41
C PRO A 134 -24.44 -14.82 -26.75
N ASP A 135 -25.58 -15.39 -27.14
CA ASP A 135 -26.39 -14.91 -28.27
C ASP A 135 -27.36 -13.84 -27.76
N PHE A 136 -27.14 -12.59 -28.15
CA PHE A 136 -27.95 -11.48 -27.67
C PHE A 136 -29.16 -11.19 -28.58
N ASP A 137 -29.35 -11.94 -29.67
CA ASP A 137 -30.38 -11.69 -30.71
C ASP A 137 -30.39 -10.22 -31.17
N ASN A 138 -29.22 -9.58 -31.16
CA ASN A 138 -29.03 -8.19 -31.54
C ASN A 138 -27.65 -8.00 -32.21
N PRO A 139 -27.62 -7.84 -33.54
CA PRO A 139 -26.37 -7.80 -34.31
C PRO A 139 -25.46 -6.62 -33.94
N GLU A 140 -26.00 -5.52 -33.37
CA GLU A 140 -25.20 -4.40 -32.87
C GLU A 140 -24.44 -4.79 -31.58
N ILE A 141 -25.07 -5.56 -30.71
CA ILE A 141 -24.50 -6.01 -29.44
C ILE A 141 -23.53 -7.16 -29.69
N ASP A 142 -23.89 -8.12 -30.55
CA ASP A 142 -23.02 -9.23 -30.92
C ASP A 142 -21.71 -8.72 -31.56
N ALA A 143 -21.81 -7.74 -32.47
CA ALA A 143 -20.63 -7.10 -33.07
C ALA A 143 -19.76 -6.38 -32.03
N HIS A 144 -20.38 -5.76 -31.02
CA HIS A 144 -19.68 -5.07 -29.94
C HIS A 144 -18.90 -6.04 -29.04
N PHE A 145 -19.48 -7.21 -28.71
CA PHE A 145 -18.78 -8.25 -27.95
C PHE A 145 -17.71 -8.98 -28.79
N ALA A 146 -17.95 -9.22 -30.08
CA ALA A 146 -16.92 -9.74 -30.98
C ALA A 146 -15.71 -8.81 -31.10
N ALA A 147 -15.94 -7.48 -31.08
CA ALA A 147 -14.87 -6.49 -31.04
C ALA A 147 -14.04 -6.58 -29.74
N PHE A 148 -14.67 -6.89 -28.61
CA PHE A 148 -13.98 -7.11 -27.34
C PHE A 148 -13.09 -8.36 -27.35
N GLU A 149 -13.58 -9.48 -27.86
CA GLU A 149 -12.78 -10.70 -27.95
C GLU A 149 -11.56 -10.54 -28.86
N LYS A 150 -11.75 -9.85 -29.98
CA LYS A 150 -10.66 -9.47 -30.87
C LYS A 150 -9.64 -8.59 -30.13
N LEU A 151 -10.11 -7.58 -29.39
CA LEU A 151 -9.25 -6.72 -28.58
C LEU A 151 -8.45 -7.50 -27.53
N LEU A 152 -9.09 -8.44 -26.82
CA LEU A 152 -8.44 -9.32 -25.84
C LEU A 152 -7.33 -10.18 -26.49
N THR A 153 -7.60 -10.72 -27.67
CA THR A 153 -6.65 -11.56 -28.41
C THR A 153 -5.44 -10.77 -28.88
N GLU A 154 -5.67 -9.57 -29.43
CA GLU A 154 -4.61 -8.65 -29.85
C GLU A 154 -3.79 -8.16 -28.64
N TYR A 155 -4.46 -7.85 -27.53
CA TYR A 155 -3.80 -7.46 -26.28
C TYR A 155 -2.92 -8.57 -25.71
N LYS A 156 -3.39 -9.82 -25.71
CA LYS A 156 -2.58 -11.01 -25.33
C LYS A 156 -1.33 -11.13 -26.19
N THR A 157 -1.45 -10.86 -27.49
CA THR A 157 -0.33 -10.93 -28.45
C THR A 157 0.68 -9.81 -28.20
N ALA A 158 0.20 -8.57 -28.01
CA ALA A 158 1.06 -7.43 -27.66
C ALA A 158 1.83 -7.66 -26.36
N TYR A 159 1.18 -8.26 -25.36
CA TYR A 159 1.79 -8.60 -24.08
C TYR A 159 2.86 -9.69 -24.22
N LYS A 160 2.56 -10.76 -24.97
CA LYS A 160 3.54 -11.84 -25.26
C LYS A 160 4.79 -11.33 -26.00
N ASN A 161 4.62 -10.30 -26.81
CA ASN A 161 5.70 -9.69 -27.60
C ASN A 161 6.42 -8.54 -26.87
N GLU A 162 6.09 -8.27 -25.60
CA GLU A 162 6.66 -7.18 -24.79
C GLU A 162 6.55 -5.79 -25.45
N ASN A 163 5.53 -5.58 -26.29
CA ASN A 163 5.37 -4.33 -27.04
C ASN A 163 4.56 -3.30 -26.22
N GLU A 164 5.25 -2.54 -25.37
CA GLU A 164 4.63 -1.54 -24.47
C GLU A 164 3.73 -0.53 -25.20
N HIS A 165 4.10 -0.08 -26.40
CA HIS A 165 3.31 0.86 -27.17
C HIS A 165 1.95 0.27 -27.60
N GLU A 166 1.96 -0.99 -28.04
CA GLU A 166 0.71 -1.70 -28.39
C GLU A 166 -0.13 -2.01 -27.15
N ILE A 167 0.48 -2.36 -26.01
CA ILE A 167 -0.23 -2.59 -24.75
C ILE A 167 -1.03 -1.34 -24.35
N VAL A 168 -0.39 -0.17 -24.33
CA VAL A 168 -1.05 1.11 -23.97
C VAL A 168 -2.15 1.49 -24.97
N ALA A 169 -1.91 1.26 -26.26
CA ALA A 169 -2.91 1.53 -27.30
C ALA A 169 -4.15 0.64 -27.13
N LYS A 170 -3.98 -0.64 -26.81
CA LYS A 170 -5.08 -1.59 -26.60
C LYS A 170 -5.84 -1.35 -25.28
N GLU A 171 -5.16 -0.88 -24.22
CA GLU A 171 -5.82 -0.42 -22.99
C GLU A 171 -6.70 0.80 -23.23
N SER A 172 -6.24 1.74 -24.06
CA SER A 172 -7.02 2.91 -24.46
C SER A 172 -8.26 2.50 -25.27
N ALA A 173 -8.11 1.56 -26.21
CA ALA A 173 -9.21 1.01 -26.99
C ALA A 173 -10.21 0.22 -26.10
N TYR A 174 -9.75 -0.45 -25.05
CA TYR A 174 -10.63 -1.11 -24.08
C TYR A 174 -11.47 -0.09 -23.30
N MET A 175 -10.86 1.01 -22.85
CA MET A 175 -11.59 2.08 -22.16
C MET A 175 -12.67 2.70 -23.05
N GLU A 176 -12.37 2.90 -24.33
CA GLU A 176 -13.33 3.40 -25.31
C GLU A 176 -14.46 2.39 -25.57
N TRP A 177 -14.12 1.12 -25.77
CA TRP A 177 -15.10 0.04 -25.88
C TRP A 177 -16.04 0.01 -24.67
N ASN A 178 -15.50 0.05 -23.45
CA ASN A 178 -16.26 0.01 -22.20
C ASN A 178 -17.20 1.21 -22.04
N LYS A 179 -16.77 2.39 -22.47
CA LYS A 179 -17.62 3.59 -22.49
C LYS A 179 -18.82 3.43 -23.42
N ASN A 180 -18.63 2.73 -24.53
CA ASN A 180 -19.69 2.45 -25.50
C ASN A 180 -20.57 1.25 -25.08
N SER A 181 -20.07 0.36 -24.22
CA SER A 181 -20.84 -0.78 -23.66
C SER A 181 -22.03 -0.31 -22.82
N ALA A 182 -21.88 0.77 -22.05
CA ALA A 182 -22.91 1.23 -21.11
C ALA A 182 -24.24 1.61 -21.79
N SER A 183 -24.20 2.17 -23.01
CA SER A 183 -25.40 2.52 -23.78
C SER A 183 -26.01 1.31 -24.49
N LEU A 184 -25.19 0.32 -24.86
CA LEU A 184 -25.63 -0.92 -25.52
C LEU A 184 -26.29 -1.90 -24.55
N ILE A 185 -25.78 -2.02 -23.32
CA ILE A 185 -26.38 -2.86 -22.26
C ILE A 185 -27.81 -2.41 -21.91
N GLN A 186 -28.13 -1.12 -22.08
CA GLN A 186 -29.49 -0.61 -21.87
C GLN A 186 -30.49 -1.12 -22.93
N LYS A 187 -30.01 -1.48 -24.13
CA LYS A 187 -30.81 -2.02 -25.25
C LYS A 187 -31.10 -3.52 -25.12
N LEU A 188 -30.49 -4.20 -24.14
CA LEU A 188 -30.76 -5.62 -23.87
C LEU A 188 -32.20 -5.82 -23.37
N SER A 189 -32.89 -6.77 -23.99
CA SER A 189 -34.34 -6.97 -23.92
C SER A 189 -34.81 -7.55 -22.60
N SER A 190 -33.98 -8.33 -21.91
CA SER A 190 -34.37 -9.05 -20.70
C SER A 190 -33.46 -8.78 -19.49
N PRO A 191 -33.97 -8.89 -18.25
CA PRO A 191 -33.15 -8.86 -17.03
C PRO A 191 -32.09 -9.97 -16.98
N GLU A 192 -32.37 -11.12 -17.59
CA GLU A 192 -31.48 -12.28 -17.64
C GLU A 192 -30.27 -12.02 -18.55
N GLN A 193 -30.46 -11.33 -19.68
CA GLN A 193 -29.35 -10.87 -20.54
C GLN A 193 -28.49 -9.77 -19.90
N LYS A 194 -29.01 -9.04 -18.92
CA LYS A 194 -28.26 -7.98 -18.19
C LYS A 194 -27.43 -8.54 -17.02
N GLN A 195 -27.63 -9.81 -16.66
CA GLN A 195 -26.97 -10.47 -15.53
C GLN A 195 -25.91 -11.51 -15.95
N GLN A 196 -25.77 -11.80 -17.24
CA GLN A 196 -24.69 -12.59 -17.83
C GLN A 196 -23.48 -11.72 -18.17
#